data_AF-A0A1Y4BRL6-F1
#
_entry.id   AF-A0A1Y4BRL6-F1
#
_cell.length_a   1.000
_cell.length_b   1.000
_cell.length_c   1.000
_cell.angle_alpha   90.00
_cell.angle_beta   90.00
_cell.angle_gamma   90.00
#
_symmetry.space_group_name_H-M   'P 1'
#
loop_
_entity.id
_entity.type
_entity.pdbx_description
1 polymer ?
#
loop_
_entity_poly.entity_id
_entity_poly.type
_entity_poly.pdbx_seq_one_letter_code
_entity_poly.pdbx_strand_id
1 'polypeptide(L)'
;MPIIMRLDRVMAERKITSTELAKRVGTSTVNLSNIKNGHIRGMRFSTLEALCQVLNCKPGDLIDYMTPEEEAAERTLGEIRERNYEKRD
;
A
#
# COMPACT_ATOMS: atom_id res chain seq x y z
N MET A 1 -5.74 -11.41 4.90
CA MET A 1 -6.25 -11.37 3.51
C MET A 1 -5.04 -11.62 2.65
N PRO A 2 -5.05 -12.60 1.73
CA PRO A 2 -3.84 -12.95 1.01
C PRO A 2 -3.53 -11.97 -0.12
N ILE A 3 -4.36 -10.93 -0.33
CA ILE A 3 -4.06 -9.83 -1.24
C ILE A 3 -3.63 -8.62 -0.43
N ILE A 4 -2.47 -8.09 -0.75
CA ILE A 4 -1.85 -6.94 -0.10
C ILE A 4 -1.71 -5.79 -1.09
N MET A 5 -1.72 -4.58 -0.56
CA MET A 5 -1.54 -3.36 -1.34
C MET A 5 -0.10 -2.88 -1.19
N ARG A 6 0.58 -2.66 -2.31
CA ARG A 6 1.96 -2.14 -2.41
C ARG A 6 2.00 -0.66 -2.81
N LEU A 7 0.88 0.03 -2.61
CA LEU A 7 0.71 1.42 -3.01
C LEU A 7 1.70 2.35 -2.30
N ASP A 8 2.01 2.08 -1.03
CA ASP A 8 2.98 2.84 -0.25
C ASP A 8 4.39 2.81 -0.87
N ARG A 9 4.87 1.64 -1.32
CA ARG A 9 6.14 1.47 -2.02
C ARG A 9 6.18 2.31 -3.30
N VAL A 10 5.17 2.15 -4.16
CA VAL A 10 5.12 2.89 -5.43
C VAL A 10 5.02 4.39 -5.19
N MET A 11 4.27 4.84 -4.18
CA MET A 11 4.20 6.24 -3.81
C MET A 11 5.55 6.81 -3.38
N ALA A 12 6.32 6.06 -2.58
CA ALA A 12 7.65 6.45 -2.15
C ALA A 12 8.61 6.57 -3.34
N GLU A 13 8.60 5.58 -4.24
CA GLU A 13 9.40 5.59 -5.47
C GLU A 13 9.06 6.80 -6.37
N ARG A 14 7.78 7.19 -6.42
CA ARG A 14 7.31 8.34 -7.21
C ARG A 14 7.37 9.67 -6.46
N LYS A 15 7.83 9.68 -5.20
CA LYS A 15 7.92 10.85 -4.32
C LYS A 15 6.61 11.66 -4.26
N ILE A 16 5.47 10.96 -4.20
CA ILE A 16 4.14 11.56 -4.17
C ILE A 16 3.47 11.33 -2.80
N THR A 17 2.83 12.37 -2.26
CA THR A 17 2.11 12.27 -0.99
C THR A 17 0.70 11.71 -1.19
N SER A 18 0.12 11.14 -0.13
CA SER A 18 -1.27 10.66 -0.16
C SER A 18 -2.26 11.77 -0.54
N THR A 19 -2.05 12.98 -0.04
CA THR A 19 -2.92 14.12 -0.33
C THR A 19 -2.89 14.48 -1.81
N GLU A 20 -1.70 14.53 -2.40
CA GLU A 20 -1.53 14.86 -3.81
C GLU A 20 -2.07 13.75 -4.72
N LEU A 21 -1.79 12.48 -4.39
CA LEU A 21 -2.30 11.35 -5.16
C LEU A 21 -3.83 11.30 -5.12
N ALA A 22 -4.44 11.54 -3.96
CA ALA A 22 -5.90 11.55 -3.81
C ALA A 22 -6.54 12.64 -4.69
N LYS A 23 -5.93 13.83 -4.73
CA LYS A 23 -6.37 14.94 -5.59
C LYS A 23 -6.27 14.59 -7.08
N ARG A 24 -5.16 14.00 -7.53
CA ARG A 24 -4.96 13.63 -8.94
C ARG A 24 -5.87 12.50 -9.41
N VAL A 25 -6.13 11.52 -8.54
CA VAL A 25 -7.02 10.37 -8.82
C VAL A 25 -8.51 10.76 -8.70
N GLY A 26 -8.82 11.88 -8.05
CA GLY A 26 -10.21 12.31 -7.83
C GLY A 26 -10.91 11.52 -6.72
N THR A 27 -10.17 11.16 -5.67
CA THR A 27 -10.69 10.43 -4.49
C THR A 27 -10.43 11.20 -3.19
N SER A 28 -11.11 10.84 -2.11
CA SER A 28 -10.78 11.35 -0.77
C SER A 28 -9.46 10.76 -0.26
N THR A 29 -8.75 11.52 0.58
CA THR A 29 -7.55 11.07 1.29
C THR A 29 -7.83 9.89 2.21
N VAL A 30 -9.02 9.84 2.81
CA VAL A 30 -9.50 8.72 3.64
C VAL A 30 -9.62 7.45 2.80
N ASN A 31 -10.28 7.50 1.64
CA ASN A 31 -10.38 6.34 0.76
C ASN A 31 -9.00 5.90 0.26
N LEU A 32 -8.13 6.83 -0.10
CA LEU A 32 -6.76 6.50 -0.50
C LEU A 32 -5.97 5.85 0.65
N SER A 33 -6.16 6.30 1.89
CA SER A 33 -5.54 5.68 3.08
C SER A 33 -6.02 4.24 3.27
N ASN A 34 -7.32 3.98 3.09
CA ASN A 34 -7.85 2.62 3.14
C ASN A 34 -7.26 1.73 2.05
N ILE A 35 -7.13 2.24 0.82
CA ILE A 35 -6.48 1.51 -0.28
C ILE A 35 -5.02 1.24 0.07
N LYS A 36 -4.27 2.26 0.49
CA LYS A 36 -2.85 2.14 0.83
C LYS A 36 -2.58 1.08 1.88
N ASN A 37 -3.40 1.05 2.93
CA ASN A 37 -3.21 0.15 4.07
C ASN A 37 -3.94 -1.20 3.90
N GLY A 38 -4.54 -1.46 2.73
CA GLY A 38 -5.26 -2.72 2.47
C GLY A 38 -6.57 -2.88 3.25
N HIS A 39 -7.11 -1.82 3.87
CA HIS A 39 -8.40 -1.84 4.59
C HIS A 39 -9.63 -1.76 3.66
N ILE A 40 -9.48 -2.19 2.42
CA ILE A 40 -10.55 -2.23 1.42
C ILE A 40 -10.99 -3.68 1.19
N ARG A 41 -12.27 -3.88 0.87
CA ARG A 41 -12.77 -5.18 0.40
C ARG A 41 -12.59 -5.39 -1.11
N GLY A 42 -12.27 -4.32 -1.82
CA GLY A 42 -12.08 -4.30 -3.25
C GLY A 42 -12.06 -2.87 -3.79
N MET A 43 -11.77 -2.74 -5.08
CA MET A 43 -11.75 -1.47 -5.78
C MET A 43 -12.30 -1.63 -7.20
N ARG A 44 -12.85 -0.55 -7.77
CA ARG A 44 -13.24 -0.55 -9.18
C ARG A 44 -12.00 -0.50 -10.07
N PHE A 45 -12.04 -1.14 -11.23
CA PHE A 45 -10.94 -1.05 -12.20
C PHE A 45 -10.68 0.38 -12.66
N SER A 46 -11.69 1.24 -12.72
CA SER A 46 -11.49 2.67 -13.01
C SER A 46 -10.61 3.37 -11.97
N THR A 47 -10.70 2.98 -10.70
CA THR A 47 -9.82 3.51 -9.64
C THR A 47 -8.40 2.96 -9.79
N LEU A 48 -8.27 1.68 -10.15
CA LEU A 48 -6.97 1.05 -10.39
C LEU A 48 -6.27 1.67 -11.61
N GLU A 49 -7.01 1.89 -12.69
CA GLU A 49 -6.55 2.59 -13.89
C GLU A 49 -6.06 4.01 -13.55
N ALA A 50 -6.85 4.80 -12.83
CA ALA A 50 -6.47 6.15 -12.43
C ALA A 50 -5.18 6.18 -11.59
N LEU A 51 -5.03 5.23 -10.66
CA LEU A 51 -3.79 5.06 -9.89
C LEU A 51 -2.62 4.72 -10.80
N CYS A 52 -2.77 3.75 -11.72
CA CYS A 52 -1.73 3.36 -12.66
C CYS A 52 -1.30 4.51 -13.57
N GLN A 53 -2.24 5.33 -14.05
CA GLN A 53 -1.96 6.50 -14.88
C GLN A 53 -1.16 7.56 -14.11
N VAL A 54 -1.61 7.93 -12.90
CA VAL A 54 -0.94 8.97 -12.09
C VAL A 54 0.43 8.53 -11.62
N LEU A 55 0.58 7.26 -11.24
CA LEU A 55 1.82 6.71 -10.71
C LEU A 55 2.75 6.17 -11.80
N ASN A 56 2.30 6.12 -13.05
CA ASN A 56 3.02 5.50 -14.16
C ASN A 56 3.55 4.11 -13.78
N CYS A 57 2.62 3.21 -13.45
CA CYS A 57 2.90 1.84 -13.01
C CYS A 57 1.89 0.85 -13.60
N LYS A 58 2.14 -0.44 -13.40
CA LYS A 58 1.22 -1.53 -13.75
C LYS A 58 0.41 -1.98 -12.53
N PRO A 59 -0.76 -2.63 -12.72
CA PRO A 59 -1.53 -3.19 -11.62
C PRO A 59 -0.73 -4.10 -10.68
N GLY A 60 0.16 -4.92 -11.23
CA GLY A 60 1.03 -5.81 -10.44
C GLY A 60 2.07 -5.09 -9.58
N ASP A 61 2.31 -3.79 -9.80
CA ASP A 61 3.15 -2.99 -8.91
C ASP A 61 2.39 -2.56 -7.65
N LEU A 62 1.06 -2.55 -7.69
CA LEU A 62 0.18 -2.06 -6.63
C LEU A 62 -0.50 -3.17 -5.83
N ILE A 63 -0.70 -4.33 -6.44
CA ILE A 63 -1.44 -5.46 -5.89
C ILE A 63 -0.55 -6.68 -5.94
N ASP A 64 -0.44 -7.37 -4.81
CA ASP A 64 0.41 -8.54 -4.66
C ASP A 64 -0.32 -9.60 -3.83
N TYR A 65 0.14 -10.85 -3.94
CA TYR A 65 -0.40 -11.97 -3.18
C TYR A 65 0.62 -12.44 -2.15
N MET A 66 0.20 -12.57 -0.89
CA MET A 66 0.99 -13.11 0.19
C MET A 66 0.40 -14.43 0.66
N THR A 67 1.24 -15.48 0.73
CA THR A 67 0.83 -16.72 1.37
C THR A 67 0.70 -16.50 2.89
N PRO A 68 -0.07 -17.36 3.60
CA PRO A 68 -0.13 -17.32 5.06
C PRO A 68 1.24 -17.41 5.75
N GLU A 69 2.16 -18.18 5.17
CA GLU A 69 3.53 -18.35 5.68
C GLU A 69 4.34 -17.05 5.51
N GLU A 70 4.21 -16.40 4.35
CA GLU A 70 4.83 -15.09 4.11
C GLU A 70 4.25 -14.04 5.07
N GLU A 71 2.93 -14.00 5.24
CA GLU A 71 2.24 -13.06 6.15
C GLU A 71 2.68 -13.25 7.61
N ALA A 72 2.88 -14.50 8.03
CA ALA A 72 3.40 -14.83 9.36
C ALA A 72 4.87 -14.38 9.51
N ALA A 73 5.71 -14.63 8.51
CA ALA A 73 7.11 -14.22 8.53
C ALA A 73 7.28 -12.70 8.61
N GLU A 74 6.48 -11.93 7.86
CA GLU A 74 6.53 -10.47 7.85
C GLU A 74 6.10 -9.87 9.21
N ARG A 75 5.08 -10.44 9.85
CA ARG A 75 4.67 -10.07 11.22
C ARG A 75 5.79 -10.29 12.24
N THR A 76 6.43 -11.46 12.22
CA THR A 76 7.56 -11.77 13.11
C THR A 76 8.73 -10.80 12.88
N LEU A 77 9.06 -10.47 11.64
CA LEU A 77 10.09 -9.47 11.33
C LEU A 77 9.73 -8.07 11.87
N GLY A 78 8.46 -7.68 11.77
CA GLY A 78 7.94 -6.42 12.31
C GLY A 78 8.14 -6.32 13.82
N GLU A 79 7.70 -7.35 14.55
CA GLU A 79 7.84 -7.44 16.02
C GLU A 79 9.31 -7.39 16.48
N ILE A 80 10.21 -8.05 15.74
CA ILE A 80 11.65 -8.01 16.03
C ILE A 80 12.22 -6.61 15.81
N ARG A 81 11.81 -5.92 14.74
CA ARG A 81 12.26 -4.55 14.42
C ARG A 81 11.83 -3.55 15.48
N GLU A 82 10.57 -3.60 15.92
CA GLU A 82 10.02 -2.74 16.97
C GLU A 82 10.78 -2.95 18.30
N ARG A 83 10.94 -4.21 18.72
CA ARG A 83 11.68 -4.56 19.94
C ARG A 83 13.14 -4.07 19.91
N ASN A 84 13.77 -4.08 18.75
CA ASN A 84 15.15 -3.59 18.60
C ASN A 84 15.25 -2.07 18.58
N TYR A 85 14.19 -1.36 18.16
CA TYR A 85 14.10 0.09 18.25
C TYR A 85 13.99 0.54 19.72
N GLU A 86 13.06 -0.05 20.47
CA GLU A 86 12.82 0.26 21.90
C GLU A 86 14.02 -0.03 22.83
N LYS A 87 14.95 -0.88 22.41
CA LYS A 87 16.17 -1.21 23.17
C LYS A 87 17.36 -0.29 22.84
N ARG A 88 17.23 0.60 21.86
CA ARG A 88 18.31 1.53 21.44
C ARG A 88 18.15 2.93 22.05
N ASP A 89 17.00 3.23 22.62
CA ASP A 89 16.73 4.42 23.47
C ASP A 89 17.09 4.12 24.94
#